data_AF-A0A259BZS4-F1
#
_entry.id   AF-A0A259BZS4-F1
#
_cell.length_a   1.000
_cell.length_b   1.000
_cell.length_c   1.000
_cell.angle_alpha   90.00
_cell.angle_beta   90.00
_cell.angle_gamma   90.00
#
_symmetry.space_group_name_H-M   'P 1'
#
loop_
_entity.id
_entity.type
_entity.pdbx_description
1 polymer ?
#
loop_
_entity_poly.entity_id
_entity_poly.type
_entity_poly.pdbx_seq_one_letter_code
_entity_poly.pdbx_strand_id
1 'polypeptide(L)'
;MSGGKPMEPQEIQDIGLTLTELARPGITPKLLFDSVKARHPKAKRKDITRAALAMMIESAQTKPSVALLLQDFALSQRAVAEEE
;
A
#
# COMPACT_ATOMS: atom_id res chain seq x y z
N MET A 1 -7.19 -8.86 25.39
CA MET A 1 -6.71 -8.56 24.03
C MET A 1 -5.49 -7.66 24.15
N SER A 2 -4.28 -8.14 23.82
CA SER A 2 -3.05 -7.37 24.04
C SER A 2 -2.96 -6.23 23.01
N GLY A 3 -3.36 -5.02 23.43
CA GLY A 3 -3.21 -3.79 22.69
C GLY A 3 -1.75 -3.36 22.67
N GLY A 4 -0.92 -4.06 21.89
CA GLY A 4 0.46 -3.64 21.66
C GLY A 4 0.50 -2.23 21.06
N LYS A 5 1.47 -1.42 21.52
CA LYS A 5 1.69 -0.02 21.11
C LYS A 5 1.51 0.12 19.58
N PRO A 6 0.77 1.15 19.10
CA PRO A 6 0.68 1.42 17.67
C PRO A 6 2.08 1.68 17.10
N MET A 7 2.31 1.18 15.89
CA MET A 7 3.58 1.32 15.18
C MET A 7 3.78 2.79 14.77
N GLU A 8 4.99 3.30 14.97
CA GLU A 8 5.32 4.70 14.72
C GLU A 8 5.39 4.99 13.20
N PRO A 9 5.21 6.26 12.76
CA PRO A 9 5.25 6.61 11.34
C PRO A 9 6.52 6.16 10.61
N GLN A 10 7.70 6.27 11.26
CA GLN A 10 8.97 5.85 10.67
C GLN A 10 9.00 4.33 10.44
N GLU A 11 8.52 3.53 11.38
CA GLU A 11 8.46 2.07 11.23
C GLU A 11 7.54 1.65 10.08
N ILE A 12 6.43 2.37 9.86
CA ILE A 12 5.54 2.17 8.72
C ILE A 12 6.25 2.51 7.40
N GLN A 13 7.06 3.56 7.38
CA GLN A 13 7.85 3.94 6.21
C GLN A 13 8.91 2.87 5.88
N ASP A 14 9.61 2.35 6.88
CA ASP A 14 10.64 1.31 6.69
C ASP A 14 10.04 0.01 6.12
N ILE A 15 8.82 -0.34 6.55
CA ILE A 15 8.04 -1.45 5.96
C ILE A 15 7.69 -1.14 4.50
N GLY A 16 7.32 0.11 4.19
CA GLY A 16 7.02 0.56 2.82
C GLY A 16 8.20 0.45 1.87
N LEU A 17 9.39 0.86 2.31
CA LEU A 17 10.63 0.69 1.57
C LEU A 17 10.93 -0.79 1.31
N THR A 18 10.74 -1.64 2.33
CA THR A 18 10.92 -3.08 2.20
C THR A 18 9.93 -3.71 1.21
N LEU A 19 8.67 -3.29 1.23
CA LEU A 19 7.67 -3.71 0.25
C LEU A 19 8.09 -3.34 -1.17
N THR A 20 8.62 -2.13 -1.36
CA THR A 20 9.09 -1.64 -2.66
C THR A 20 10.28 -2.42 -3.18
N GLU A 21 11.22 -2.79 -2.30
CA GLU A 21 12.38 -3.63 -2.63
C GLU A 21 11.97 -5.05 -3.05
N LEU A 22 10.98 -5.64 -2.36
CA LEU A 22 10.57 -7.03 -2.56
C LEU A 22 9.53 -7.21 -3.68
N ALA A 23 8.79 -6.15 -4.03
CA ALA A 23 7.76 -6.20 -5.05
C ALA A 23 8.37 -6.39 -6.45
N ARG A 24 8.01 -7.49 -7.12
CA ARG A 24 8.46 -7.82 -8.47
C ARG A 24 7.39 -8.59 -9.25
N PRO A 25 7.38 -8.57 -10.59
CA PRO A 25 6.45 -9.37 -11.39
C PRO A 25 6.47 -10.84 -10.97
N GLY A 26 5.29 -11.46 -10.86
CA GLY A 26 5.13 -12.86 -10.49
C GLY A 26 5.27 -13.19 -8.99
N ILE A 27 5.54 -12.21 -8.11
CA ILE A 27 5.48 -12.45 -6.66
C ILE A 27 4.02 -12.61 -6.21
N THR A 28 3.75 -13.60 -5.35
CA THR A 28 2.41 -13.76 -4.78
C THR A 28 2.23 -12.88 -3.54
N PRO A 29 0.99 -12.43 -3.24
CA PRO A 29 0.73 -11.64 -2.04
C PRO A 29 1.16 -12.32 -0.75
N LYS A 30 1.00 -13.66 -0.66
CA LYS A 30 1.43 -14.45 0.50
C LYS A 30 2.95 -14.42 0.67
N LEU A 31 3.70 -14.68 -0.40
CA LEU A 31 5.16 -14.68 -0.35
C LEU A 31 5.72 -13.30 -0.03
N LEU A 32 5.14 -12.23 -0.60
CA LEU A 32 5.51 -10.86 -0.28
C LEU A 32 5.26 -10.54 1.20
N PHE A 33 4.07 -10.91 1.72
CA PHE A 33 3.73 -10.72 3.13
C PHE A 33 4.70 -11.44 4.08
N ASP A 34 4.97 -12.72 3.82
CA ASP A 34 5.86 -13.54 4.65
C ASP A 34 7.30 -12.99 4.61
N SER A 35 7.76 -12.53 3.43
CA SER A 35 9.08 -11.91 3.27
C SER A 35 9.21 -10.59 4.02
N VAL A 36 8.19 -9.73 3.98
CA VAL A 36 8.14 -8.49 4.77
C VAL A 36 8.14 -8.81 6.26
N LYS A 37 7.35 -9.79 6.69
CA LYS A 37 7.23 -10.18 8.09
C LYS A 37 8.50 -10.82 8.65
N ALA A 38 9.29 -11.49 7.81
CA ALA A 38 10.61 -11.98 8.17
C ALA A 38 11.59 -10.84 8.51
N ARG A 39 11.50 -9.71 7.80
CA ARG A 39 12.32 -8.51 8.07
C ARG A 39 11.73 -7.61 9.17
N HIS A 40 10.41 -7.62 9.34
CA HIS A 40 9.67 -6.81 10.31
C HIS A 40 8.80 -7.70 11.22
N PRO A 41 9.37 -8.47 12.18
CA PRO A 41 8.63 -9.48 12.93
C PRO A 41 7.48 -8.93 13.78
N LYS A 42 7.57 -7.65 14.17
CA LYS A 42 6.56 -6.95 14.98
C LYS A 42 5.40 -6.41 14.13
N ALA A 43 5.55 -6.36 12.80
CA ALA A 43 4.54 -5.84 11.91
C ALA A 43 3.31 -6.75 11.87
N LYS A 44 2.14 -6.16 12.12
CA LYS A 44 0.86 -6.83 11.95
C LYS A 44 0.36 -6.59 10.54
N ARG A 45 -0.64 -7.39 10.12
CA ARG A 45 -1.20 -7.29 8.77
C ARG A 45 -1.68 -5.87 8.43
N LYS A 46 -2.33 -5.21 9.39
CA LYS A 46 -2.80 -3.82 9.24
C LYS A 46 -1.65 -2.83 8.98
N ASP A 47 -0.48 -3.05 9.59
CA ASP A 47 0.67 -2.15 9.48
C ASP A 47 1.30 -2.29 8.09
N ILE A 48 1.44 -3.53 7.61
CA ILE A 48 1.93 -3.85 6.26
C ILE A 48 0.98 -3.30 5.18
N THR A 49 -0.34 -3.46 5.35
CA THR A 49 -1.33 -2.87 4.44
C THR A 49 -1.26 -1.34 4.43
N ARG A 50 -1.11 -0.71 5.60
CA ARG A 50 -0.97 0.75 5.70
C ARG A 50 0.29 1.25 4.99
N ALA A 51 1.42 0.56 5.18
CA ALA A 51 2.68 0.87 4.50
C ALA A 51 2.56 0.73 2.97
N ALA A 52 1.93 -0.34 2.48
CA ALA A 52 1.72 -0.54 1.04
C ALA A 52 0.88 0.58 0.40
N LEU A 53 -0.21 1.00 1.07
CA LEU A 53 -1.05 2.11 0.61
C LEU A 53 -0.29 3.44 0.62
N ALA A 54 0.48 3.71 1.67
CA ALA A 54 1.30 4.92 1.75
C ALA A 54 2.30 5.00 0.59
N MET A 55 3.03 3.92 0.31
CA MET A 55 3.96 3.85 -0.82
C MET A 55 3.28 3.96 -2.18
N MET A 56 2.08 3.38 -2.33
CA MET A 56 1.31 3.52 -3.57
C MET A 56 0.93 4.99 -3.82
N ILE A 57 0.47 5.70 -2.79
CA ILE A 57 0.11 7.13 -2.88
C ILE A 57 1.36 7.98 -3.16
N GLU A 58 2.46 7.73 -2.47
CA GLU A 58 3.74 8.41 -2.69
C GLU A 58 4.27 8.16 -4.12
N SER A 59 4.22 6.92 -4.59
CA SER A 59 4.58 6.56 -5.96
C SER A 59 3.67 7.22 -6.99
N ALA A 60 2.37 7.33 -6.73
CA ALA A 60 1.44 8.05 -7.60
C ALA A 60 1.76 9.56 -7.69
N GLN A 61 2.25 10.18 -6.60
CA GLN A 61 2.68 11.59 -6.60
C GLN A 61 3.91 11.83 -7.49
N THR A 62 4.70 10.82 -7.81
CA THR A 62 5.83 10.95 -8.75
C THR A 62 5.38 11.00 -10.23
N LYS A 63 4.11 10.69 -10.53
CA LYS A 63 3.49 10.79 -11.87
C LYS A 63 2.14 11.51 -11.79
N PRO A 64 2.12 12.80 -11.43
CA PRO A 64 0.89 13.55 -11.17
C PRO A 64 -0.06 13.56 -12.38
N SER A 65 0.48 13.56 -13.60
CA SER A 65 -0.30 13.47 -14.83
C SER A 65 -1.10 12.16 -14.95
N VAL A 66 -0.53 11.04 -14.50
CA VAL A 66 -1.19 9.73 -14.53
C VAL A 66 -2.23 9.63 -13.41
N ALA A 67 -1.93 10.19 -12.24
CA ALA A 67 -2.87 10.24 -11.11
C ALA A 67 -4.15 11.03 -11.47
N LEU A 68 -4.01 12.18 -12.15
CA LEU A 68 -5.14 12.99 -12.62
C LEU A 68 -5.99 12.24 -13.66
N LEU A 69 -5.35 11.59 -14.64
CA LEU A 69 -6.08 10.80 -15.65
C LEU A 69 -6.88 9.64 -15.03
N LEU A 70 -6.31 8.95 -14.03
CA LEU A 70 -7.00 7.87 -13.32
C LEU A 70 -8.13 8.39 -12.41
N GLN A 71 -7.96 9.57 -11.83
CA GLN A 71 -9.01 10.24 -11.07
C GLN A 71 -10.19 10.63 -11.97
N ASP A 72 -9.94 11.26 -13.12
CA ASP A 72 -10.97 11.59 -14.12
C ASP A 72 -11.68 10.33 -14.61
N PHE A 73 -10.92 9.26 -14.87
CA PHE A 73 -11.49 7.96 -15.22
C PHE A 73 -12.42 7.43 -14.10
N ALA A 74 -11.98 7.41 -12.85
CA ALA A 74 -12.81 6.94 -11.73
C ALA A 74 -14.10 7.77 -11.54
N LEU A 75 -14.03 9.09 -11.74
CA LEU A 75 -15.21 9.97 -11.71
C LEU A 75 -16.19 9.65 -12.84
N SER A 76 -15.70 9.38 -14.05
CA SER A 76 -16.53 8.98 -15.19
C SER A 76 -17.27 7.66 -14.93
N GLN A 77 -16.62 6.69 -14.28
CA GLN A 77 -17.24 5.41 -13.94
C GLN A 77 -18.30 5.55 -12.83
N ARG A 78 -18.11 6.50 -11.91
CA ARG A 78 -19.08 6.79 -10.86
C ARG A 78 -20.34 7.46 -11.41
N ALA A 79 -20.21 8.37 -12.38
CA ALA A 79 -21.35 9.03 -13.01
C ALA A 79 -22.26 8.05 -13.78
N VAL A 80 -21.69 6.94 -14.27
CA VAL A 80 -22.44 5.87 -14.96
C VAL A 80 -23.21 4.99 -13.97
N ALA A 81 -22.84 4.95 -12.68
CA ALA A 81 -23.49 4.13 -11.67
C ALA A 81 -24.77 4.75 -11.06
N GLU A 82 -25.14 5.98 -11.46
CA GLU A 82 -26.37 6.66 -11.02
C GLU A 82 -27.53 6.54 -12.05
N GLU A 83 -27.32 5.81 -13.16
CA GLU A 83 -28.35 5.47 -14.14
C GLU A 83 -28.50 3.93 -14.29
N GLU A 84 -28.89 3.23 -13.22
CA GLU A 84 -29.59 1.93 -13.27
C GLU A 84 -30.65 1.82 -12.17
#